data_AF-A0A086D0Y2-F1
#
_entry.id   AF-A0A086D0Y2-F1
#
_cell.length_a   1.000
_cell.length_b   1.000
_cell.length_c   1.000
_cell.angle_alpha   90.00
_cell.angle_beta   90.00
_cell.angle_gamma   90.00
#
_symmetry.space_group_name_H-M   'P 1'
#
loop_
_entity.id
_entity.type
_entity.pdbx_description
1 polymer ?
#
loop_
_entity_poly.entity_id
_entity_poly.type
_entity_poly.pdbx_seq_one_letter_code
_entity_poly.pdbx_strand_id
1 'polypeptide(L)'
;MTEPNYEAIGRCNVLSQEIESASAERNRALAELREQLRKTQGVRGEPHYGFDAQAAHDRLDRIESLSHRLREKVDDFNHYAAEAGQRPIKFSPPRA
;
A
#
# COMPACT_ATOMS: atom_id res chain seq x y z
N MET A 1 -16.18 -30.23 16.49
CA MET A 1 -15.70 -28.84 16.67
C MET A 1 -14.21 -28.89 16.42
N THR A 2 -13.72 -28.27 15.34
CA THR A 2 -12.28 -28.13 15.10
C THR A 2 -11.73 -27.19 16.16
N GLU A 3 -10.67 -27.61 16.85
CA GLU A 3 -9.98 -26.77 17.82
C GLU A 3 -9.48 -25.49 17.15
N PRO A 4 -9.55 -24.33 17.82
CA PRO A 4 -9.08 -23.08 17.24
C PRO A 4 -7.56 -23.14 16.97
N ASN A 5 -7.16 -22.83 15.73
CA ASN A 5 -5.75 -22.75 15.36
C ASN A 5 -5.15 -21.43 15.91
N TYR A 6 -4.63 -21.48 17.14
CA TYR A 6 -4.04 -20.32 17.81
C TYR A 6 -2.81 -19.75 17.10
N GLU A 7 -2.05 -20.57 16.35
CA GLU A 7 -0.93 -20.10 15.55
C GLU A 7 -1.43 -19.24 14.37
N ALA A 8 -2.43 -19.72 13.64
CA ALA A 8 -3.04 -18.97 12.54
C ALA A 8 -3.63 -17.64 13.04
N ILE A 9 -4.30 -17.64 14.19
CA ILE A 9 -4.83 -16.42 14.83
C ILE A 9 -3.69 -15.45 15.16
N GLY A 10 -2.59 -15.94 15.76
CA GLY A 10 -1.41 -15.13 16.06
C GLY A 10 -0.78 -14.51 14.82
N ARG A 11 -0.60 -15.30 13.75
CA ARG A 11 -0.06 -14.82 12.46
C ARG A 11 -0.96 -13.76 11.83
N CYS A 12 -2.27 -13.98 11.80
CA CYS A 12 -3.23 -12.99 11.30
C CYS A 12 -3.17 -11.66 12.07
N ASN A 13 -2.98 -11.69 13.39
CA ASN A 13 -2.88 -10.46 14.20
C ASN A 13 -1.60 -9.66 13.91
N VAL A 14 -0.48 -10.33 13.65
CA VAL A 14 0.76 -9.65 13.25
C VAL A 14 0.62 -9.10 11.84
N LEU A 15 0.14 -9.92 10.90
CA LEU A 15 -0.04 -9.53 9.50
C LEU A 15 -1.01 -8.36 9.35
N SER A 16 -2.08 -8.27 10.17
CA SER A 16 -3.00 -7.13 10.12
C SER A 16 -2.30 -5.80 10.47
N GLN A 17 -1.47 -5.78 11.52
CA GLN A 17 -0.69 -4.60 11.89
C GLN A 17 0.32 -4.21 10.81
N GLU A 18 0.96 -5.20 10.20
CA GLU A 18 1.90 -4.96 9.10
C GLU A 18 1.22 -4.46 7.82
N ILE A 19 0.03 -4.95 7.50
CA ILE A 19 -0.81 -4.48 6.39
C ILE A 19 -1.22 -3.02 6.62
N GLU A 20 -1.64 -2.67 7.84
CA GLU A 20 -1.99 -1.29 8.18
C GLU A 20 -0.79 -0.34 8.01
N SER A 21 0.37 -0.75 8.53
CA SER A 21 1.61 0.02 8.39
C SER A 21 2.03 0.21 6.93
N ALA A 22 2.04 -0.87 6.14
CA ALA A 22 2.39 -0.82 4.72
C ALA A 22 1.38 0.00 3.89
N SER A 23 0.09 -0.09 4.22
CA SER A 23 -0.95 0.74 3.60
C SER A 23 -0.75 2.22 3.91
N ALA A 24 -0.44 2.57 5.17
CA ALA A 24 -0.15 3.94 5.56
C ALA A 24 1.09 4.49 4.84
N GLU A 25 2.17 3.70 4.74
CA GLU A 25 3.39 4.11 4.02
C GLU A 25 3.13 4.36 2.53
N ARG A 26 2.44 3.43 1.84
CA ARG A 26 2.06 3.60 0.44
C ARG A 26 1.19 4.85 0.23
N ASN A 27 0.20 5.07 1.08
CA ASN A 27 -0.69 6.22 0.98
C ASN A 27 0.05 7.55 1.20
N ARG A 28 1.04 7.57 2.11
CA ARG A 28 1.90 8.72 2.33
C ARG A 28 2.76 9.01 1.09
N ALA A 29 3.40 8.00 0.51
CA ALA A 29 4.20 8.15 -0.70
C ALA A 29 3.35 8.69 -1.88
N LEU A 30 2.13 8.19 -2.04
CA LEU A 30 1.16 8.70 -3.03
C LEU A 30 0.79 10.17 -2.80
N ALA A 31 0.55 10.56 -1.54
CA ALA A 31 0.23 11.93 -1.18
C ALA A 31 1.40 12.89 -1.46
N GLU A 32 2.62 12.46 -1.15
CA GLU A 32 3.85 13.22 -1.41
C GLU A 32 4.06 13.44 -2.92
N LEU A 33 3.87 12.39 -3.74
CA LEU A 33 3.95 12.51 -5.21
C LEU A 33 2.86 13.44 -5.77
N ARG A 34 1.61 13.31 -5.31
CA ARG A 34 0.50 14.18 -5.73
C ARG A 34 0.77 15.64 -5.40
N GLU A 35 1.31 15.94 -4.22
CA GLU A 35 1.63 17.30 -3.82
C GLU A 35 2.75 17.91 -4.67
N GLN A 36 3.77 17.12 -5.04
CA GLN A 36 4.81 17.56 -5.95
C GLN A 36 4.28 17.85 -7.35
N LEU A 37 3.46 16.94 -7.89
CA LEU A 37 2.82 17.13 -9.19
C LEU A 37 1.93 18.38 -9.20
N ARG A 38 1.20 18.63 -8.11
CA ARG A 38 0.40 19.85 -7.93
C ARG A 38 1.26 21.11 -7.93
N LYS A 39 2.41 21.10 -7.24
CA LYS A 39 3.35 22.24 -7.22
C LYS A 39 3.96 22.52 -8.59
N THR A 40 4.14 21.49 -9.42
CA THR A 40 4.63 21.63 -10.81
C THR A 40 3.53 21.97 -11.81
N GLN A 41 2.25 21.77 -11.47
CA GLN A 41 1.11 22.35 -12.19
C GLN A 41 0.86 23.78 -11.68
N GLY A 42 1.75 24.72 -11.99
CA GLY A 42 1.42 26.14 -11.77
C GLY A 42 0.20 26.57 -12.60
N VAL A 43 -0.29 27.78 -12.33
CA VAL A 43 -1.45 28.40 -12.99
C VAL A 43 -1.34 28.21 -14.51
N ARG A 44 -2.42 27.70 -15.13
CA ARG A 44 -2.51 27.36 -16.56
C ARG A 44 -1.75 28.37 -17.45
N GLY A 45 -0.75 27.89 -18.20
CA GLY A 45 -0.20 28.62 -19.34
C GLY A 45 1.32 28.81 -19.37
N GLU A 46 2.06 28.48 -18.31
CA GLU A 46 3.52 28.67 -18.28
C GLU A 46 4.30 27.34 -18.32
N PRO A 47 5.37 27.24 -19.15
CA PRO A 47 6.26 26.09 -19.13
C PRO A 47 7.07 26.06 -17.83
N HIS A 48 6.90 25.00 -17.04
CA HIS A 48 7.61 24.82 -15.76
C HIS A 48 8.97 24.15 -15.97
N TYR A 49 10.03 24.94 -15.82
CA TYR A 49 11.42 24.48 -15.90
C TYR A 49 11.93 23.74 -14.64
N GLY A 50 11.05 23.37 -13.71
CA GLY A 50 11.41 22.77 -12.40
C GLY A 50 10.88 21.35 -12.16
N PHE A 51 10.22 20.71 -13.14
CA PHE A 51 9.77 19.33 -12.97
C PHE A 51 10.95 18.36 -13.12
N ASP A 52 11.31 17.73 -12.02
CA ASP A 52 12.28 16.64 -12.01
C ASP A 52 11.59 15.31 -12.32
N ALA A 53 11.64 14.92 -13.60
CA ALA A 53 11.05 13.69 -14.09
C ALA A 53 11.70 12.45 -13.46
N GLN A 54 13.02 12.47 -13.22
CA GLN A 54 13.73 11.34 -12.62
C GLN A 54 13.25 11.11 -11.18
N ALA A 55 13.19 12.19 -10.40
CA ALA A 55 12.72 12.09 -9.03
C ALA A 55 11.22 11.71 -8.96
N ALA A 56 10.41 12.03 -9.97
CA ALA A 56 9.04 11.54 -10.07
C ALA A 56 8.98 10.03 -10.38
N HIS A 57 9.83 9.55 -11.29
CA HIS A 57 9.98 8.13 -11.59
C HIS A 57 10.43 7.33 -10.37
N ASP A 58 11.48 7.76 -9.67
CA ASP A 58 11.98 7.07 -8.46
C ASP A 58 10.89 6.94 -7.38
N ARG A 59 10.00 7.94 -7.27
CA ARG A 59 8.86 7.90 -6.35
C ARG A 59 7.77 6.94 -6.81
N LEU A 60 7.50 6.85 -8.10
CA LEU A 60 6.57 5.87 -8.67
C LEU A 60 7.08 4.44 -8.42
N ASP A 61 8.36 4.19 -8.66
CA ASP A 61 8.99 2.88 -8.40
C ASP A 61 8.88 2.50 -6.92
N ARG A 62 9.10 3.46 -6.02
CA ARG A 62 8.89 3.25 -4.58
C ARG A 62 7.43 2.91 -4.25
N ILE A 63 6.46 3.61 -4.84
CA ILE A 63 5.02 3.33 -4.63
C ILE A 63 4.67 1.93 -5.14
N GLU A 64 5.22 1.52 -6.28
CA GLU A 64 5.02 0.19 -6.84
C GLU A 64 5.58 -0.90 -5.91
N SER A 65 6.81 -0.73 -5.45
CA SER A 65 7.44 -1.64 -4.48
C SER A 65 6.63 -1.77 -3.18
N LEU A 66 6.15 -0.65 -2.62
CA LEU A 66 5.28 -0.65 -1.45
C LEU A 66 3.94 -1.34 -1.72
N SER A 67 3.38 -1.16 -2.92
CA SER A 67 2.13 -1.80 -3.33
C SER A 67 2.29 -3.31 -3.49
N HIS A 68 3.43 -3.77 -4.03
CA HIS A 68 3.78 -5.19 -4.12
C HIS A 68 3.88 -5.82 -2.73
N ARG A 69 4.67 -5.22 -1.83
CA ARG A 69 4.85 -5.69 -0.46
C ARG A 69 3.53 -5.76 0.32
N LEU A 70 2.66 -4.78 0.13
CA LEU A 70 1.33 -4.78 0.74
C LEU A 70 0.46 -5.93 0.19
N ARG A 71 0.52 -6.21 -1.11
CA ARG A 71 -0.20 -7.33 -1.73
C ARG A 71 0.29 -8.66 -1.15
N GLU A 72 1.61 -8.88 -1.09
CA GLU A 72 2.18 -10.11 -0.50
C GLU A 72 1.68 -10.34 0.93
N LYS A 73 1.68 -9.30 1.77
CA LYS A 73 1.18 -9.41 3.15
C LYS A 73 -0.31 -9.73 3.22
N VAL A 74 -1.12 -9.17 2.31
CA VAL A 74 -2.55 -9.47 2.22
C VAL A 74 -2.77 -10.92 1.77
N ASP A 75 -1.97 -11.41 0.83
CA ASP A 75 -2.05 -12.79 0.35
C ASP A 75 -1.65 -13.77 1.47
N ASP A 76 -0.58 -13.47 2.22
CA ASP A 76 -0.18 -14.22 3.42
C ASP A 76 -1.29 -14.23 4.47
N PHE A 77 -1.91 -13.08 4.75
CA PHE A 77 -3.04 -13.01 5.68
C PHE A 77 -4.20 -13.88 5.22
N ASN A 78 -4.55 -13.80 3.93
CA ASN A 78 -5.65 -14.55 3.35
C ASN A 78 -5.41 -16.06 3.36
N HIS A 79 -4.15 -16.49 3.29
CA HIS A 79 -3.76 -17.88 3.44
C HIS A 79 -4.12 -18.43 4.84
N TYR A 80 -3.79 -17.69 5.91
CA TYR A 80 -4.08 -18.11 7.29
C TYR A 80 -5.52 -17.80 7.75
N ALA A 81 -6.24 -16.90 7.04
CA ALA A 81 -7.55 -16.43 7.47
C ALA A 81 -8.58 -17.56 7.64
N ALA A 82 -8.57 -18.57 6.75
CA ALA A 82 -9.49 -19.71 6.83
C ALA A 82 -9.27 -20.54 8.10
N GLU A 83 -8.01 -20.79 8.47
CA GLU A 83 -7.62 -21.56 9.65
C GLU A 83 -7.82 -20.76 10.95
N ALA A 84 -7.66 -19.43 10.89
CA ALA A 84 -7.89 -18.51 12.00
C ALA A 84 -9.38 -18.18 12.22
N GLY A 85 -10.29 -18.66 11.36
CA GLY A 85 -11.71 -18.28 11.38
C GLY A 85 -11.96 -16.80 11.08
N GLN A 86 -11.01 -16.12 10.41
CA GLN A 86 -11.08 -14.72 10.03
C GLN A 86 -11.57 -14.55 8.59
N ARG A 87 -12.11 -13.36 8.29
CA ARG A 87 -12.54 -13.03 6.92
C ARG A 87 -11.33 -12.56 6.10
N PRO A 88 -11.17 -13.04 4.85
CA PRO A 88 -10.09 -12.59 3.99
C PRO A 88 -10.23 -11.09 3.67
N ILE A 89 -9.09 -10.41 3.60
CA ILE A 89 -8.98 -9.01 3.24
C ILE A 89 -9.09 -8.89 1.72
N LYS A 90 -10.01 -8.03 1.26
CA LYS A 90 -10.13 -7.67 -0.15
C LYS A 90 -9.22 -6.48 -0.45
N PHE A 91 -8.14 -6.72 -1.20
CA PHE A 91 -7.31 -5.64 -1.70
C PHE A 91 -8.03 -4.91 -2.84
N SER A 92 -8.48 -3.69 -2.59
CA SER A 92 -8.95 -2.79 -3.65
C SER A 92 -7.78 -1.95 -4.16
N PRO A 93 -7.55 -1.87 -5.48
CA PRO A 93 -6.56 -0.93 -6.00
C PRO A 93 -6.97 0.51 -5.61
N PRO A 94 -6.00 1.42 -5.41
CA PRO A 94 -6.30 2.82 -5.16
C PRO A 94 -7.14 3.35 -6.33
N ARG A 95 -8.31 3.94 -6.03
CA ARG A 95 -9.16 4.56 -7.07
C ARG A 95 -8.36 5.69 -7.75
N ALA A 96 -8.34 5.63 -9.08
CA ALA A 96 -7.76 6.64 -9.97
C ALA A 96 -8.46 7.99 -9.80
#